data_AF-A0A0X3P3K9-F1
#
_entry.id   AF-A0A0X3P3K9-F1
#
_cell.length_a   1.000
_cell.length_b   1.000
_cell.length_c   1.000
_cell.angle_alpha   90.00
_cell.angle_beta   90.00
_cell.angle_gamma   90.00
#
_symmetry.space_group_name_H-M   'P 1'
#
loop_
_entity.id
_entity.type
_entity.pdbx_description
1 polymer ?
#
loop_
_entity_poly.entity_id
_entity_poly.type
_entity_poly.pdbx_seq_one_letter_code
_entity_poly.pdbx_strand_id
1 'polypeptide(L)'
;MAFSRVFATSPVVQWKLAQPQTYLALCAMLTGVLVYLVRFLVAESFSVPLLVHILSWLLLFVSPFLAIYCAEDTASTKLTSLALAFFVPFNLMNLFYEGFFFLFLAVVTFLWIWCESGLSFYDTFHSHLALDLTQTELNPSKLPTFNLVHIRRPVFYVFLLIFSFFGTGNIASINTFDPLSIYCFMTVLNPATMGPMMILKVL
;
A
#
# COMPACT_ATOMS: atom_id res chain seq x y z
N MET A 1 23.53 4.06 -13.13
CA MET A 1 23.62 3.90 -11.66
C MET A 1 22.30 4.13 -10.91
N ALA A 2 21.35 4.95 -11.38
CA ALA A 2 20.07 5.15 -10.68
C ALA A 2 19.09 3.95 -10.79
N PHE A 3 18.95 3.36 -11.99
CA PHE A 3 18.14 2.16 -12.23
C PHE A 3 18.59 0.96 -11.38
N SER A 4 19.90 0.82 -11.19
CA SER A 4 20.49 -0.21 -10.32
C SER A 4 20.30 0.11 -8.83
N ARG A 5 20.09 1.34 -8.38
CA ARG A 5 19.88 1.57 -6.92
C ARG A 5 18.43 1.31 -6.48
N VAL A 6 17.46 1.47 -7.37
CA VAL A 6 16.04 1.20 -7.04
C VAL A 6 15.73 -0.30 -7.12
N PHE A 7 16.39 -1.03 -8.03
CA PHE A 7 16.07 -2.43 -8.33
C PHE A 7 17.28 -3.36 -8.56
N ALA A 8 18.54 -2.97 -8.29
CA ALA A 8 19.63 -3.92 -8.49
C ALA A 8 19.54 -5.09 -7.54
N THR A 9 19.34 -6.23 -8.19
CA THR A 9 19.84 -7.55 -7.84
C THR A 9 19.17 -8.21 -6.63
N SER A 10 18.03 -8.86 -6.89
CA SER A 10 18.09 -10.31 -7.07
C SER A 10 17.15 -10.74 -8.22
N PRO A 11 17.62 -11.61 -9.14
CA PRO A 11 16.83 -12.09 -10.30
C PRO A 11 15.70 -13.06 -9.92
N VAL A 12 15.52 -13.29 -8.62
CA VAL A 12 14.46 -14.08 -8.04
C VAL A 12 14.14 -13.34 -6.75
N VAL A 13 12.88 -12.93 -6.56
CA VAL A 13 12.34 -12.67 -5.23
C VAL A 13 12.49 -13.99 -4.48
N GLN A 14 13.65 -14.21 -3.88
CA GLN A 14 13.90 -15.38 -3.05
C GLN A 14 13.13 -15.08 -1.76
N TRP A 15 11.87 -15.52 -1.72
CA TRP A 15 11.07 -15.61 -0.51
C TRP A 15 11.73 -16.61 0.45
N LYS A 16 12.88 -16.25 1.01
CA LYS A 16 13.45 -16.97 2.16
C LYS A 16 12.50 -16.69 3.32
N LEU A 17 12.05 -17.73 4.01
CA LEU A 17 11.23 -17.63 5.22
C LEU A 17 11.83 -16.71 6.29
N ALA A 18 13.12 -16.39 6.21
CA ALA A 18 13.81 -15.50 7.15
C ALA A 18 13.72 -14.01 6.80
N GLN A 19 13.14 -13.62 5.65
CA GLN A 19 13.05 -12.20 5.29
C GLN A 19 11.92 -11.49 6.05
N PRO A 20 12.14 -10.25 6.53
CA PRO A 20 11.16 -9.48 7.29
C PRO A 20 9.79 -9.35 6.61
N GLN A 21 9.78 -9.27 5.28
CA GLN A 21 8.57 -9.17 4.46
C GLN A 21 7.67 -10.41 4.54
N THR A 22 8.24 -11.59 4.79
CA THR A 22 7.46 -12.83 4.91
C THR A 22 6.58 -12.82 6.16
N TYR A 23 7.06 -12.25 7.28
CA TYR A 23 6.24 -12.09 8.48
C TYR A 23 5.04 -11.17 8.24
N LEU A 24 5.26 -10.04 7.56
CA LEU A 24 4.17 -9.13 7.18
C LEU A 24 3.17 -9.79 6.22
N ALA A 25 3.65 -10.58 5.25
CA ALA A 25 2.79 -11.34 4.34
C ALA A 25 1.98 -12.41 5.08
N LEU A 26 2.59 -13.11 6.06
CA LEU A 26 1.89 -14.07 6.90
C LEU A 26 0.83 -13.39 7.78
N CYS A 27 1.13 -12.21 8.34
CA CYS A 27 0.15 -11.40 9.06
C CYS A 27 -1.02 -10.98 8.14
N ALA A 28 -0.73 -10.54 6.91
CA ALA A 28 -1.76 -10.18 5.92
C ALA A 28 -2.64 -11.38 5.50
N MET A 29 -2.05 -12.57 5.38
CA MET A 29 -2.81 -13.80 5.11
C MET A 29 -3.68 -14.17 6.31
N LEU A 30 -3.13 -14.09 7.52
CA LEU A 30 -3.84 -14.36 8.76
C LEU A 30 -5.03 -13.42 8.93
N THR A 31 -4.90 -12.12 8.62
CA THR A 31 -6.01 -11.16 8.74
C THR A 31 -7.12 -11.50 7.76
N GLY A 32 -6.81 -11.89 6.53
CA GLY A 32 -7.80 -12.38 5.57
C GLY A 32 -8.57 -13.61 6.08
N VAL A 33 -7.87 -14.56 6.69
CA VAL A 33 -8.50 -15.75 7.31
C VAL A 33 -9.37 -15.36 8.51
N LEU A 34 -8.91 -14.45 9.37
CA LEU A 34 -9.68 -13.97 10.53
C LEU A 34 -10.97 -13.26 10.09
N VAL A 35 -10.87 -12.35 9.10
CA VAL A 35 -12.04 -11.63 8.56
C VAL A 35 -13.03 -12.61 7.93
N TYR A 36 -12.55 -13.60 7.18
CA TYR A 36 -13.39 -14.66 6.62
C TYR A 36 -14.07 -15.49 7.71
N LEU A 37 -13.31 -15.92 8.73
CA LEU A 37 -13.81 -16.71 9.85
C LEU A 37 -14.89 -15.96 10.63
N VAL A 38 -14.67 -14.69 10.96
CA VAL A 38 -15.65 -13.84 11.66
C VAL A 38 -16.94 -13.74 10.85
N ARG A 39 -16.84 -13.49 9.54
CA ARG A 39 -18.02 -13.44 8.67
C ARG A 39 -18.77 -14.76 8.62
N PHE A 40 -18.04 -15.86 8.50
CA PHE A 40 -18.63 -17.19 8.48
C PHE A 40 -19.39 -17.48 9.79
N LEU A 41 -18.76 -17.22 10.94
CA LEU A 41 -19.38 -17.43 12.25
C LEU A 41 -20.62 -16.54 12.45
N VAL A 42 -20.55 -15.28 12.03
CA VAL A 42 -21.67 -14.34 12.13
C VAL A 42 -22.82 -14.74 11.21
N ALA A 43 -22.53 -15.21 10.00
CA ALA A 43 -23.54 -15.72 9.07
C ALA A 43 -24.28 -16.94 9.64
N GLU A 44 -23.56 -17.83 10.31
CA GLU A 44 -24.12 -19.00 11.00
C GLU A 44 -24.67 -18.69 12.40
N SER A 45 -24.71 -17.41 12.81
CA SER A 45 -25.18 -16.96 14.14
C SER A 45 -24.43 -17.57 15.33
N PHE A 46 -23.19 -18.00 15.13
CA PHE A 46 -22.31 -18.46 16.21
C PHE A 46 -21.61 -17.28 16.89
N SER A 47 -21.23 -17.47 18.15
CA SER A 47 -20.42 -16.50 18.87
C SER A 47 -18.99 -16.47 18.33
N VAL A 48 -18.44 -15.27 18.16
CA VAL A 48 -17.04 -15.08 17.76
C VAL A 48 -16.14 -15.40 18.96
N PRO A 49 -15.13 -16.29 18.81
CA PRO A 49 -14.20 -16.60 19.89
C PRO A 49 -13.39 -15.38 20.34
N LEU A 50 -13.17 -15.25 21.65
CA LEU A 50 -12.41 -14.15 22.25
C LEU A 50 -10.97 -14.06 21.70
N LEU A 51 -10.38 -15.21 21.35
CA LEU A 51 -9.04 -15.29 20.74
C LEU A 51 -8.95 -14.49 19.42
N VAL A 52 -10.03 -14.47 18.62
CA VAL A 52 -10.07 -13.69 17.37
C VAL A 52 -10.00 -12.19 17.65
N HIS A 53 -10.69 -11.73 18.69
CA HIS A 53 -10.64 -10.33 19.12
C HIS A 53 -9.24 -9.94 19.60
N ILE A 54 -8.61 -10.75 20.46
CA ILE A 54 -7.25 -10.50 20.93
C ILE A 54 -6.26 -10.43 19.76
N LEU A 55 -6.32 -11.39 18.84
CA LEU A 55 -5.44 -11.40 17.66
C LEU A 55 -5.67 -10.18 16.78
N SER A 56 -6.93 -9.79 16.55
CA SER A 56 -7.27 -8.62 15.72
C SER A 56 -6.73 -7.32 16.34
N TRP A 57 -6.91 -7.13 17.65
CA TRP A 57 -6.35 -5.99 18.37
C TRP A 57 -4.82 -5.96 18.34
N LEU A 58 -4.18 -7.12 18.53
CA LEU A 58 -2.72 -7.22 18.46
C LEU A 58 -2.23 -6.88 17.05
N LEU A 59 -2.81 -7.47 16.02
CA LEU A 59 -2.41 -7.25 14.62
C LEU A 59 -2.60 -5.80 14.18
N LEU A 60 -3.67 -5.14 14.61
CA LEU A 60 -3.95 -3.73 14.34
C LEU A 60 -2.78 -2.82 14.75
N PHE A 61 -2.24 -3.03 15.95
CA PHE A 61 -1.15 -2.21 16.46
C PHE A 61 0.22 -2.72 16.04
N VAL A 62 0.45 -4.04 16.00
CA VAL A 62 1.78 -4.59 15.75
C VAL A 62 2.21 -4.41 14.30
N SER A 63 1.30 -4.48 13.32
CA SER A 63 1.71 -4.48 11.91
C SER A 63 2.41 -3.20 11.45
N PRO A 64 1.96 -1.97 11.80
CA PRO A 64 2.65 -0.75 11.35
C PRO A 64 4.01 -0.59 12.03
N PHE A 65 4.16 -1.00 13.30
CA PHE A 65 5.45 -1.01 13.99
C PHE A 65 6.41 -2.04 13.37
N LEU A 66 5.88 -3.19 12.93
CA LEU A 66 6.68 -4.22 12.27
C LEU A 66 7.28 -3.69 10.95
N ALA A 67 6.57 -2.82 10.22
CA ALA A 67 7.08 -2.17 9.01
C ALA A 67 8.36 -1.35 9.26
N ILE A 68 8.41 -0.64 10.39
CA ILE A 68 9.57 0.19 10.79
C ILE A 68 10.78 -0.70 11.08
N TYR A 69 10.56 -1.82 11.76
CA TYR A 69 11.61 -2.79 12.06
C TYR A 69 12.10 -3.55 10.82
N CYS A 70 11.21 -3.76 9.85
CA CYS A 70 11.46 -4.48 8.60
C CYS A 70 12.09 -3.61 7.50
N ALA A 71 12.57 -2.40 7.81
CA ALA A 71 13.10 -1.46 6.84
C ALA A 71 14.46 -1.94 6.29
N GLU A 72 14.44 -2.56 5.10
CA GLU A 72 15.64 -2.92 4.33
C GLU A 72 16.11 -1.77 3.43
N ASP A 73 17.31 -1.86 2.85
CA ASP A 73 17.92 -0.75 2.09
C ASP A 73 17.23 -0.46 0.74
N THR A 74 16.66 -1.46 0.07
CA THR A 74 16.08 -1.30 -1.27
C THR A 74 14.72 -0.58 -1.25
N ALA A 75 14.52 0.36 -2.17
CA ALA A 75 13.27 1.12 -2.24
C ALA A 75 12.04 0.22 -2.51
N SER A 76 12.19 -0.80 -3.35
CA SER A 76 11.12 -1.75 -3.65
C SER A 76 10.72 -2.57 -2.43
N THR A 77 11.68 -3.01 -1.61
CA THR A 77 11.38 -3.82 -0.44
C THR A 77 10.72 -3.00 0.66
N LYS A 78 11.11 -1.74 0.82
CA LYS A 78 10.44 -0.76 1.69
C LYS A 78 9.00 -0.48 1.27
N LEU A 79 8.75 -0.29 -0.02
CA LEU A 79 7.38 -0.03 -0.52
C LEU A 79 6.47 -1.24 -0.29
N THR A 80 6.97 -2.45 -0.55
CA THR A 80 6.21 -3.69 -0.31
C THR A 80 5.95 -3.92 1.17
N SER A 81 6.94 -3.70 2.06
CA SER A 81 6.73 -3.85 3.50
C SER A 81 5.73 -2.82 4.04
N LEU A 82 5.80 -1.57 3.56
CA LEU A 82 4.85 -0.52 3.91
C LEU A 82 3.43 -0.87 3.44
N ALA A 83 3.27 -1.31 2.20
CA ALA A 83 1.98 -1.70 1.64
C ALA A 83 1.36 -2.85 2.43
N LEU A 84 2.12 -3.90 2.77
CA LEU A 84 1.64 -5.03 3.57
C LEU A 84 1.31 -4.62 5.01
N ALA A 85 2.11 -3.75 5.61
CA ALA A 85 1.90 -3.29 6.98
C ALA A 85 0.62 -2.48 7.15
N PHE A 86 0.27 -1.64 6.17
CA PHE A 86 -1.00 -0.91 6.13
C PHE A 86 -2.17 -1.77 5.63
N PHE A 87 -1.91 -2.80 4.82
CA PHE A 87 -2.93 -3.74 4.40
C PHE A 87 -3.54 -4.52 5.57
N VAL A 88 -2.74 -4.91 6.56
CA VAL A 88 -3.20 -5.63 7.77
C VAL A 88 -4.33 -4.89 8.51
N PRO A 89 -4.14 -3.65 9.00
CA PRO A 89 -5.18 -2.90 9.70
C PRO A 89 -6.32 -2.53 8.76
N PHE A 90 -6.02 -2.19 7.51
CA PHE A 90 -7.03 -1.90 6.49
C PHE A 90 -7.98 -3.09 6.29
N ASN A 91 -7.47 -4.31 6.17
CA ASN A 91 -8.28 -5.51 5.96
C ASN A 91 -9.12 -5.86 7.21
N LEU A 92 -8.54 -5.71 8.41
CA LEU A 92 -9.28 -5.96 9.66
C LEU A 92 -10.46 -5.00 9.87
N MET A 93 -10.35 -3.76 9.39
CA MET A 93 -11.35 -2.71 9.62
C MET A 93 -12.35 -2.55 8.48
N ASN A 94 -12.09 -3.11 7.31
CA ASN A 94 -12.92 -2.98 6.11
C ASN A 94 -13.59 -4.29 5.70
N LEU A 95 -14.50 -4.19 4.72
CA LEU A 95 -15.08 -5.38 4.13
C LEU A 95 -14.06 -6.13 3.26
N PHE A 96 -14.22 -7.45 3.13
CA PHE A 96 -13.25 -8.30 2.40
C PHE A 96 -13.03 -7.84 0.94
N TYR A 97 -14.09 -7.36 0.27
CA TYR A 97 -13.98 -6.87 -1.10
C TYR A 97 -13.17 -5.56 -1.20
N GLU A 98 -13.16 -4.73 -0.17
CA GLU A 98 -12.35 -3.51 -0.12
C GLU A 98 -10.86 -3.85 0.00
N GLY A 99 -10.54 -4.94 0.70
CA GLY A 99 -9.19 -5.47 0.76
C GLY A 99 -8.61 -5.76 -0.63
N PHE A 100 -9.39 -6.36 -1.53
CA PHE A 100 -8.94 -6.58 -2.91
C PHE A 100 -8.72 -5.28 -3.68
N PHE A 101 -9.55 -4.26 -3.45
CA PHE A 101 -9.34 -2.95 -4.05
C PHE A 101 -7.98 -2.37 -3.64
N PHE A 102 -7.63 -2.45 -2.35
CA PHE A 102 -6.32 -2.00 -1.87
C PHE A 102 -5.17 -2.76 -2.55
N LEU A 103 -5.27 -4.09 -2.64
CA LEU A 103 -4.23 -4.91 -3.30
C LEU A 103 -4.09 -4.55 -4.78
N PHE A 104 -5.21 -4.36 -5.48
CA PHE A 104 -5.21 -3.94 -6.88
C PHE A 104 -4.56 -2.56 -7.03
N LEU A 105 -4.93 -1.60 -6.20
CA LEU A 105 -4.35 -0.26 -6.17
C LEU A 105 -2.84 -0.29 -5.91
N ALA A 106 -2.39 -1.11 -4.96
CA ALA A 106 -0.99 -1.28 -4.62
C ALA A 106 -0.19 -1.86 -5.81
N VAL A 107 -0.73 -2.87 -6.49
CA VAL A 107 -0.11 -3.45 -7.69
C VAL A 107 -0.03 -2.43 -8.82
N VAL A 108 -1.12 -1.70 -9.11
CA VAL A 108 -1.15 -0.65 -10.14
C VAL A 108 -0.12 0.44 -9.82
N THR A 109 -0.04 0.87 -8.56
CA THR A 109 0.93 1.88 -8.11
C THR A 109 2.36 1.37 -8.26
N PHE A 110 2.63 0.11 -7.90
CA PHE A 110 3.96 -0.50 -8.06
C PHE A 110 4.36 -0.60 -9.53
N LEU A 111 3.45 -1.05 -10.41
CA LEU A 111 3.68 -1.10 -11.85
C LEU A 111 3.92 0.29 -12.44
N TRP A 112 3.17 1.29 -11.98
CA TRP A 112 3.38 2.67 -12.41
C TRP A 112 4.75 3.21 -11.98
N ILE A 113 5.17 2.99 -10.73
CA ILE A 113 6.51 3.36 -10.24
C ILE A 113 7.59 2.66 -11.06
N TRP A 114 7.41 1.37 -11.34
CA TRP A 114 8.33 0.59 -12.17
C TRP A 114 8.47 1.21 -13.56
N CYS A 115 7.36 1.44 -14.26
CA CYS A 115 7.36 2.05 -15.60
C CYS A 115 7.99 3.45 -15.60
N GLU A 116 7.65 4.30 -14.64
CA GLU A 116 8.18 5.67 -14.55
C GLU A 116 9.68 5.68 -14.24
N SER A 117 10.16 4.74 -13.41
CA SER A 117 11.59 4.59 -13.14
C SER A 117 12.39 4.20 -14.40
N GLY A 118 11.82 3.37 -15.27
CA GLY A 118 12.40 3.00 -16.56
C GLY A 118 12.45 4.17 -17.54
N LEU A 119 11.36 4.94 -17.65
CA LEU A 119 11.33 6.14 -18.50
C LEU A 119 12.32 7.20 -18.02
N SER A 120 12.41 7.43 -16.71
CA SER A 120 13.37 8.39 -16.15
C SER A 120 14.82 8.02 -16.49
N PHE A 121 15.13 6.72 -16.55
CA PHE A 121 16.44 6.25 -16.97
C PHE A 121 16.69 6.51 -18.46
N TYR A 122 15.70 6.23 -19.31
CA TYR A 122 15.77 6.51 -20.75
C TYR A 122 16.00 8.00 -21.03
N ASP A 123 15.21 8.88 -20.39
CA ASP A 123 15.34 10.33 -20.55
C ASP A 123 16.73 10.82 -20.10
N THR A 124 17.22 10.31 -18.96
CA THR A 124 18.56 10.67 -18.46
C THR A 124 19.64 10.20 -19.45
N PHE A 125 19.57 8.95 -19.92
CA PHE A 125 20.54 8.39 -20.86
C PHE A 125 20.56 9.15 -22.20
N HIS A 126 19.39 9.47 -22.75
CA HIS A 126 19.29 10.26 -23.98
C HIS A 126 19.84 11.67 -23.81
N SER A 127 19.59 12.32 -22.65
CA SER A 127 20.11 13.66 -22.39
C SER A 127 21.65 13.68 -22.30
N HIS A 128 22.25 12.67 -21.67
CA HIS A 128 23.71 12.51 -21.62
C HIS A 128 24.30 12.20 -23.00
N LEU A 129 23.70 11.29 -23.77
CA LEU A 129 24.17 10.96 -25.12
C LEU A 129 24.05 12.17 -26.07
N ALA A 130 22.98 12.95 -25.97
CA ALA A 130 22.81 14.18 -26.74
C ALA A 130 23.88 15.22 -26.38
N LEU A 131 24.19 15.40 -25.09
CA LEU A 131 25.24 16.32 -24.64
C LEU A 131 26.65 15.90 -25.09
N ASP A 132 26.96 14.60 -25.05
CA ASP A 132 28.25 14.08 -25.53
C ASP A 132 28.41 14.20 -27.06
N LEU A 133 27.30 14.13 -27.82
CA LEU A 133 27.30 14.35 -29.27
C LEU A 133 27.35 15.83 -29.65
N THR A 134 26.91 16.74 -28.78
CA THR A 134 26.91 18.20 -29.01
C THR A 134 28.02 18.92 -28.23
N GLN A 135 29.28 18.43 -28.30
CA GLN A 135 30.47 19.15 -27.81
C GLN A 135 30.78 20.44 -28.58
N THR A 136 29.78 21.28 -28.88
CA THR A 136 29.98 22.55 -29.57
C THR A 136 29.06 23.61 -28.97
N GLU A 137 29.69 24.52 -28.23
CA GLU A 137 29.22 25.87 -27.84
C GLU A 137 27.93 25.95 -27.00
N LEU A 138 28.14 26.04 -25.69
CA LEU A 138 27.13 26.23 -24.67
C LEU A 138 26.61 27.68 -24.70
N ASN A 139 25.55 27.92 -25.47
CA ASN A 139 24.84 29.19 -25.48
C ASN A 139 23.93 29.28 -24.22
N PRO A 140 24.12 30.25 -23.30
CA PRO A 140 23.45 30.29 -21.99
C PRO A 140 21.96 30.71 -22.04
N SER A 141 21.34 30.76 -23.21
CA SER A 141 19.96 31.22 -23.42
C SER A 141 18.91 30.10 -23.48
N LYS A 142 19.29 28.83 -23.31
CA LYS A 142 18.32 27.73 -23.20
C LYS A 142 17.72 27.68 -21.79
N LEU A 143 16.74 28.56 -21.59
CA LEU A 143 15.71 28.45 -20.55
C LEU A 143 15.29 26.97 -20.42
N PRO A 144 15.12 26.41 -19.21
CA PRO A 144 14.72 25.02 -19.05
C PRO A 144 13.37 24.85 -19.75
N THR A 145 13.39 24.21 -20.91
CA THR A 145 12.17 23.91 -21.67
C THR A 145 11.26 23.11 -20.77
N PHE A 146 10.10 23.70 -20.44
CA PHE A 146 9.06 23.09 -19.63
C PHE A 146 8.58 21.82 -20.33
N ASN A 147 9.21 20.69 -20.01
CA ASN A 147 8.98 19.43 -20.67
C ASN A 147 7.68 18.81 -20.12
N LEU A 148 6.77 18.38 -21.02
CA LEU A 148 5.54 17.66 -20.67
C LEU A 148 5.82 16.40 -19.82
N VAL A 149 7.06 15.90 -19.83
CA VAL A 149 7.51 14.84 -18.91
C VAL A 149 7.36 15.25 -17.44
N HIS A 150 7.60 16.52 -17.09
CA HIS A 150 7.48 17.01 -15.71
C HIS A 150 6.04 17.12 -15.21
N ILE A 151 5.05 17.25 -16.11
CA ILE A 151 3.62 17.30 -15.72
C ILE A 151 2.98 15.91 -15.60
N ARG A 152 3.50 14.91 -16.31
CA ARG A 152 2.95 13.54 -16.28
C ARG A 152 2.92 12.94 -14.87
N ARG A 153 4.04 13.01 -14.14
CA ARG A 153 4.19 12.42 -12.81
C ARG A 153 3.16 12.93 -11.79
N PRO A 154 3.01 14.25 -11.56
CA PRO A 154 2.03 14.75 -10.61
C PRO A 154 0.59 14.47 -11.05
N VAL A 155 0.29 14.46 -12.36
CA VAL A 155 -1.06 14.14 -12.85
C VAL A 155 -1.43 12.69 -12.54
N PHE A 156 -0.55 11.72 -12.80
CA PHE A 156 -0.80 10.32 -12.46
C PHE A 156 -0.88 10.11 -10.94
N TYR A 157 -0.04 10.80 -10.17
CA TYR A 157 -0.11 10.75 -8.71
C TYR A 157 -1.45 11.25 -8.17
N VAL A 158 -1.90 12.43 -8.63
CA VAL A 158 -3.21 12.99 -8.25
C VAL A 158 -4.34 12.08 -8.70
N PHE A 159 -4.25 11.50 -9.90
CA PHE A 159 -5.24 10.53 -10.38
C PHE A 159 -5.34 9.30 -9.46
N LEU A 160 -4.20 8.67 -9.12
CA LEU A 160 -4.17 7.52 -8.22
C LEU A 160 -4.67 7.87 -6.81
N LEU A 161 -4.36 9.08 -6.32
CA LEU A 161 -4.85 9.58 -5.05
C LEU A 161 -6.37 9.73 -5.06
N ILE A 162 -6.94 10.40 -6.06
CA ILE A 162 -8.39 10.56 -6.22
C ILE A 162 -9.04 9.17 -6.34
N PHE A 163 -8.46 8.28 -7.15
CA PHE A 163 -8.95 6.92 -7.32
C PHE A 163 -8.92 6.13 -6.01
N SER A 164 -7.90 6.31 -5.17
CA SER A 164 -7.82 5.69 -3.83
C SER A 164 -8.93 6.17 -2.90
N PHE A 165 -9.30 7.45 -2.93
CA PHE A 165 -10.35 8.00 -2.07
C PHE A 165 -11.77 7.58 -2.51
N PHE A 166 -12.04 7.59 -3.81
CA PHE A 166 -13.38 7.32 -4.33
C PHE A 166 -13.60 5.87 -4.74
N GLY A 167 -12.55 5.07 -4.90
CA GLY A 167 -12.65 3.74 -5.50
C GLY A 167 -13.43 2.71 -4.68
N THR A 168 -13.38 2.76 -3.35
CA THR A 168 -14.21 1.89 -2.49
C THR A 168 -15.58 2.48 -2.18
N GLY A 169 -15.82 3.76 -2.47
CA GLY A 169 -17.08 4.48 -2.17
C GLY A 169 -17.36 4.72 -0.68
N ASN A 170 -16.73 3.96 0.22
CA ASN A 170 -16.98 3.98 1.65
C ASN A 170 -16.38 5.19 2.38
N ILE A 171 -15.31 5.79 1.83
CA ILE A 171 -14.70 7.01 2.41
C ILE A 171 -15.54 8.26 2.04
N ALA A 172 -16.25 8.24 0.91
CA ALA A 172 -17.09 9.35 0.45
C ALA A 172 -18.42 9.45 1.21
N SER A 173 -18.84 8.38 1.90
CA SER A 173 -20.15 8.25 2.54
C SER A 173 -19.99 7.60 3.92
N ILE A 174 -19.97 8.43 4.97
CA ILE A 174 -20.09 7.99 6.38
C ILE A 174 -21.36 7.16 6.62
N ASN A 175 -22.34 7.16 5.70
CA ASN A 175 -23.59 6.44 5.88
C ASN A 175 -23.52 4.96 5.48
N THR A 176 -22.40 4.49 4.92
CA THR A 176 -22.21 3.10 4.47
C THR A 176 -21.47 2.23 5.50
N PHE A 177 -21.38 2.68 6.75
CA PHE A 177 -20.69 1.92 7.79
C PHE A 177 -21.45 0.63 8.12
N ASP A 178 -20.90 -0.49 7.66
CA ASP A 178 -21.34 -1.82 8.02
C ASP A 178 -20.76 -2.21 9.40
N PRO A 179 -21.59 -2.45 10.43
CA PRO A 179 -21.11 -2.90 11.74
C PRO A 179 -20.33 -4.22 11.67
N LEU A 180 -20.54 -5.03 10.62
CA LEU A 180 -19.80 -6.26 10.39
C LEU A 180 -18.29 -6.03 10.24
N SER A 181 -17.86 -4.84 9.81
CA SER A 181 -16.44 -4.52 9.66
C SER A 181 -15.72 -4.32 11.00
N ILE A 182 -16.45 -4.22 12.11
CA ILE A 182 -15.91 -4.02 13.47
C ILE A 182 -15.97 -5.31 14.29
N TYR A 183 -16.70 -6.33 13.82
CA TYR A 183 -16.88 -7.60 14.51
C TYR A 183 -15.59 -8.42 14.69
N CYS A 184 -14.53 -8.10 13.94
CA CYS A 184 -13.20 -8.64 14.23
C CYS A 184 -12.70 -8.22 15.62
N PHE A 185 -13.08 -7.03 16.11
CA PHE A 185 -12.58 -6.45 17.36
C PHE A 185 -13.55 -6.58 18.53
N MET A 186 -14.85 -6.44 18.27
CA MET A 186 -15.88 -6.51 19.29
C MET A 186 -17.22 -6.90 18.67
N THR A 187 -17.94 -7.80 19.34
CA THR A 187 -19.32 -8.19 18.97
C THR A 187 -20.37 -7.42 19.76
N VAL A 188 -20.02 -6.91 20.95
CA VAL A 188 -20.90 -6.09 21.78
C VAL A 188 -20.75 -4.63 21.37
N LEU A 189 -21.86 -3.99 21.01
CA LEU A 189 -21.92 -2.58 20.66
C LEU A 189 -21.59 -1.72 21.88
N ASN A 190 -20.40 -1.12 21.89
CA ASN A 190 -20.02 -0.10 22.86
C ASN A 190 -19.67 1.20 22.10
N PRO A 191 -20.51 2.25 22.19
CA PRO A 191 -20.30 3.50 21.46
C PRO A 191 -18.94 4.16 21.75
N ALA A 192 -18.43 4.01 22.97
CA ALA A 192 -17.18 4.63 23.39
C ALA A 192 -15.95 4.02 22.69
N THR A 193 -16.01 2.73 22.33
CA THR A 193 -14.91 2.04 21.61
C THR A 193 -15.15 1.98 20.11
N MET A 194 -16.42 1.90 19.68
CA MET A 194 -16.78 1.86 18.26
C MET A 194 -16.52 3.21 17.56
N GLY A 195 -16.84 4.34 18.21
CA GLY A 195 -16.62 5.68 17.63
C GLY A 195 -15.17 5.95 17.23
N PRO A 196 -14.18 5.76 18.12
CA PRO A 196 -12.77 5.91 17.78
C PRO A 196 -12.30 4.98 16.65
N MET A 197 -12.81 3.74 16.60
CA MET A 197 -12.47 2.80 15.52
C MET A 197 -13.01 3.28 14.16
N MET A 198 -14.16 3.94 14.13
CA MET A 198 -14.70 4.55 12.91
C MET A 198 -13.89 5.75 12.46
N ILE A 199 -13.42 6.58 13.40
CA ILE A 199 -12.51 7.71 13.08
C ILE A 199 -11.18 7.17 12.55
N LEU A 200 -10.61 6.17 13.20
CA LEU A 200 -9.38 5.50 12.76
C LEU A 200 -9.53 4.86 11.38
N LYS A 201 -10.73 4.42 11.00
CA LYS A 201 -11.01 3.84 9.68
C LYS A 201 -10.94 4.88 8.55
N VAL A 202 -11.25 6.13 8.87
CA VAL A 202 -11.30 7.24 7.91
C VAL A 202 -9.94 7.92 7.75
N LEU A 203 -9.11 7.90 8.81
CA LEU A 203 -7.73 8.41 8.81
C LEU A 203 -6.78 7.51 8.03
#